data_AF-A0A3D0N6H4-F1
#
_entry.id   AF-A0A3D0N6H4-F1
#
_cell.length_a   1.000
_cell.length_b   1.000
_cell.length_c   1.000
_cell.angle_alpha   90.00
_cell.angle_beta   90.00
_cell.angle_gamma   90.00
#
_symmetry.space_group_name_H-M   'P 1'
#
loop_
_entity.id
_entity.type
_entity.pdbx_description
1 polymer ?
#
loop_
_entity_poly.entity_id
_entity_poly.type
_entity_poly.pdbx_seq_one_letter_code
_entity_poly.pdbx_strand_id
1 'polypeptide(L)'
;MYALIYFDTEDFVSPPDHPVHQLPGQFAQIMTRHGLPGCFHIHGEKARFMERHGQREVIEAVSRHDVSLHYDRGSIHPTTAEEVSQLPWFEGIARTIFRELPGFQALERIFGKCSSLTQHGGTFAAQIVYAAGKLGMPFFYSPFRLPGRNVVWYCQNLLIGGYQAGFHFDTFYRDTPKFEEQLGKVDGYLSERAREYGYTAMFGCHPIITIMKEFPCCLNWLRGSAPEPERWVAPEMIEGVSIPLIMQNFERLVQTLVAHPDVQWTDVAGITQLFGARPVRVSDEVLLRGAEAVHAAGGPTFTDELSAAELLFLLARRLLRPAGSYEVPQVMGPNEPESAPSARLADVPAQAAAEEITHACYASGYLPARLSELCGSINPEQALLVLASEALGRELPPADAQRPTVDAIPGVPEALKLARNYRNWRPHGLDYRQTPILEHLRRQCWTLKPALLAEQYGEGVELGRHLNPMFERPE
;
A
#
# COMPACT_ATOMS: atom_id res chain seq x y z
N MET A 1 -19.06 0.31 9.05
CA MET A 1 -17.81 0.27 8.25
C MET A 1 -16.89 1.42 8.70
N TYR A 2 -15.56 1.26 8.64
CA TYR A 2 -14.63 2.37 8.90
C TYR A 2 -14.37 3.20 7.63
N ALA A 3 -14.15 4.50 7.77
CA ALA A 3 -13.71 5.33 6.65
C ALA A 3 -12.71 6.41 7.08
N LEU A 4 -11.97 6.93 6.11
CA LEU A 4 -11.16 8.14 6.30
C LEU A 4 -11.31 9.08 5.11
N ILE A 5 -11.10 10.37 5.35
CA ILE A 5 -10.99 11.40 4.31
C ILE A 5 -9.55 11.88 4.22
N TYR A 6 -9.05 12.10 3.00
CA TYR A 6 -7.68 12.55 2.78
C TYR A 6 -7.53 13.62 1.70
N PHE A 7 -6.41 14.35 1.75
CA PHE A 7 -6.10 15.49 0.88
C PHE A 7 -4.64 15.46 0.42
N ASP A 8 -4.41 15.59 -0.87
CA ASP A 8 -3.07 15.59 -1.45
C ASP A 8 -2.56 17.04 -1.53
N THR A 9 -1.65 17.41 -0.62
CA THR A 9 -1.16 18.77 -0.37
C THR A 9 0.24 18.94 -0.95
N GLU A 10 0.30 19.42 -2.19
CA GLU A 10 1.47 19.21 -3.04
C GLU A 10 2.25 20.47 -3.41
N ASP A 11 1.67 21.66 -3.22
CA ASP A 11 2.18 22.90 -3.81
C ASP A 11 3.18 23.67 -2.93
N PHE A 12 4.43 23.69 -3.38
CA PHE A 12 5.54 24.48 -2.85
C PHE A 12 6.18 25.40 -3.92
N VAL A 13 5.50 25.60 -5.05
CA VAL A 13 6.02 26.39 -6.18
C VAL A 13 5.40 27.79 -6.22
N SER A 14 4.11 27.92 -5.85
CA SER A 14 3.48 29.24 -5.79
C SER A 14 4.14 30.19 -4.78
N PRO A 15 4.02 31.52 -4.97
CA PRO A 15 4.52 32.50 -4.02
C PRO A 15 4.02 32.25 -2.58
N PRO A 16 4.84 32.47 -1.54
CA PRO A 16 4.47 32.14 -0.15
C PRO A 16 3.21 32.82 0.39
N ASP A 17 2.86 33.99 -0.15
CA ASP A 17 1.67 34.77 0.17
C ASP A 17 0.43 34.37 -0.67
N HIS A 18 0.60 33.45 -1.62
CA HIS A 18 -0.49 32.97 -2.46
C HIS A 18 -1.54 32.23 -1.61
N PRO A 19 -2.86 32.49 -1.82
CA PRO A 19 -3.92 31.93 -0.98
C PRO A 19 -3.99 30.40 -0.96
N VAL A 20 -3.46 29.74 -1.99
CA VAL A 20 -3.39 28.27 -2.08
C VAL A 20 -2.76 27.61 -0.85
N HIS A 21 -1.81 28.29 -0.21
CA HIS A 21 -1.11 27.76 0.94
C HIS A 21 -1.93 27.84 2.24
N GLN A 22 -3.02 28.61 2.27
CA GLN A 22 -3.94 28.68 3.40
C GLN A 22 -5.03 27.60 3.35
N LEU A 23 -5.34 27.07 2.16
CA LEU A 23 -6.44 26.12 1.95
C LEU A 23 -6.35 24.86 2.83
N PRO A 24 -5.19 24.19 3.00
CA PRO A 24 -5.11 23.01 3.87
C PRO A 24 -5.53 23.32 5.31
N GLY A 25 -5.11 24.48 5.84
CA GLY A 25 -5.46 24.92 7.19
C GLY A 25 -6.93 25.26 7.33
N GLN A 26 -7.54 25.89 6.31
CA GLN A 26 -8.97 26.20 6.31
C GLN A 26 -9.83 24.93 6.25
N PHE A 27 -9.45 23.94 5.43
CA PHE A 27 -10.10 22.63 5.42
C PHE A 27 -9.96 21.91 6.77
N ALA A 28 -8.76 21.90 7.35
CA ALA A 28 -8.52 21.33 8.68
C ALA A 28 -9.40 21.99 9.76
N GLN A 29 -9.52 23.32 9.75
CA GLN A 29 -10.37 24.03 10.69
C GLN A 29 -11.85 23.63 10.57
N ILE A 30 -12.37 23.50 9.34
CA ILE A 30 -13.75 23.05 9.10
C ILE A 30 -13.95 21.64 9.64
N MET A 31 -13.05 20.70 9.31
CA MET A 31 -13.12 19.33 9.80
C MET A 31 -13.07 19.25 11.33
N THR A 32 -12.16 20.01 11.96
CA THR A 32 -12.05 20.12 13.42
C THR A 32 -13.36 20.60 14.05
N ARG A 33 -14.02 21.62 13.47
CA ARG A 33 -15.31 22.14 14.01
C ARG A 33 -16.42 21.09 14.02
N HIS A 34 -16.42 20.18 13.06
CA HIS A 34 -17.44 19.13 12.92
C HIS A 34 -16.98 17.77 13.48
N GLY A 35 -15.81 17.69 14.10
CA GLY A 35 -15.28 16.45 14.67
C GLY A 35 -14.92 15.37 13.65
N LEU A 36 -14.65 15.75 12.40
CA LEU A 36 -14.26 14.80 11.35
C LEU A 36 -12.73 14.60 11.37
N PRO A 37 -12.19 13.42 11.76
CA PRO A 37 -10.78 13.13 11.55
C PRO A 37 -10.46 13.05 10.05
N GLY A 38 -9.25 13.43 9.68
CA GLY A 38 -8.81 13.48 8.29
C GLY A 38 -7.30 13.33 8.19
N CYS A 39 -6.79 13.12 6.97
CA CYS A 39 -5.37 12.97 6.71
C CYS A 39 -4.89 13.91 5.60
N PHE A 40 -3.80 14.64 5.83
CA PHE A 40 -3.15 15.44 4.81
C PHE A 40 -1.89 14.72 4.31
N HIS A 41 -1.88 14.33 3.04
CA HIS A 41 -0.71 13.75 2.38
C HIS A 41 0.15 14.91 1.87
N ILE A 42 1.33 15.11 2.47
CA ILE A 42 2.14 16.32 2.30
C ILE A 42 3.50 15.94 1.71
N HIS A 43 3.94 16.67 0.68
CA HIS A 43 5.33 16.57 0.20
C HIS A 43 6.32 17.01 1.28
N GLY A 44 7.45 16.32 1.45
CA GLY A 44 8.49 16.74 2.40
C GLY A 44 8.97 18.18 2.13
N GLU A 45 9.14 18.55 0.86
CA GLU A 45 9.48 19.91 0.46
C GLU A 45 8.35 20.91 0.72
N LYS A 46 7.09 20.47 0.64
CA LYS A 46 5.95 21.30 1.07
C LYS A 46 6.01 21.58 2.56
N ALA A 47 6.25 20.57 3.39
CA ALA A 47 6.37 20.78 4.84
C ALA A 47 7.48 21.80 5.15
N ARG A 48 8.67 21.61 4.58
CA ARG A 48 9.79 22.55 4.74
C ARG A 48 9.47 23.95 4.21
N PHE A 49 8.74 24.07 3.10
CA PHE A 49 8.26 25.34 2.59
C PHE A 49 7.36 26.05 3.60
N MET A 50 6.41 25.35 4.23
CA MET A 50 5.51 25.93 5.24
C MET A 50 6.29 26.45 6.45
N GLU A 51 7.28 25.68 6.92
CA GLU A 51 8.14 26.04 8.05
C GLU A 51 9.00 27.28 7.74
N ARG A 52 9.72 27.28 6.61
CA ARG A 52 10.62 28.40 6.22
C ARG A 52 9.89 29.72 6.02
N HIS A 53 8.62 29.69 5.59
CA HIS A 53 7.80 30.87 5.36
C HIS A 53 6.87 31.20 6.53
N GLY A 54 7.05 30.55 7.69
CA GLY A 54 6.32 30.89 8.90
C GLY A 54 4.80 30.69 8.81
N GLN A 55 4.34 29.69 8.05
CA GLN A 55 2.91 29.36 7.90
C GLN A 55 2.33 28.66 9.15
N ARG A 56 2.56 29.26 10.33
CA ARG A 56 2.29 28.69 11.65
C ARG A 56 0.83 28.33 11.87
N GLU A 57 -0.09 29.19 11.45
CA GLU A 57 -1.54 28.95 11.60
C GLU A 57 -2.00 27.73 10.79
N VAL A 58 -1.46 27.56 9.58
CA VAL A 58 -1.76 26.41 8.72
C VAL A 58 -1.18 25.14 9.32
N ILE A 59 0.07 25.19 9.79
CA ILE A 59 0.73 24.06 10.47
C ILE A 59 -0.09 23.64 11.69
N GLU A 60 -0.45 24.59 12.56
CA GLU A 60 -1.21 24.31 13.78
C GLU A 60 -2.58 23.69 13.48
N ALA A 61 -3.29 24.19 12.47
CA ALA A 61 -4.58 23.64 12.07
C ALA A 61 -4.44 22.21 11.53
N VAL A 62 -3.48 21.96 10.65
CA VAL A 62 -3.23 20.63 10.06
C VAL A 62 -2.74 19.63 11.11
N SER A 63 -1.93 20.05 12.09
CA SER A 63 -1.42 19.19 13.18
C SER A 63 -2.52 18.57 14.07
N ARG A 64 -3.74 19.11 14.05
CA ARG A 64 -4.91 18.53 14.74
C ARG A 64 -5.44 17.28 14.04
N HIS A 65 -5.08 17.09 12.78
CA HIS A 65 -5.40 15.93 11.96
C HIS A 65 -4.17 15.04 11.80
N ASP A 66 -4.33 13.97 11.02
CA ASP A 66 -3.24 13.10 10.67
C ASP A 66 -2.47 13.64 9.45
N VAL A 67 -1.20 13.29 9.34
CA VAL A 67 -0.36 13.65 8.20
C VAL A 67 0.43 12.46 7.71
N SER A 68 0.60 12.37 6.40
CA SER A 68 1.39 11.32 5.75
C SER A 68 2.35 11.91 4.74
N LEU A 69 3.47 11.23 4.53
CA LEU A 69 4.43 11.63 3.51
C LEU A 69 3.89 11.28 2.12
N HIS A 70 3.81 12.28 1.25
CA HIS A 70 3.44 12.12 -0.16
C HIS A 70 4.68 12.07 -1.08
N TYR A 71 5.75 11.43 -0.60
CA TYR A 71 7.14 11.55 -1.06
C TYR A 71 7.82 12.87 -0.64
N ASP A 72 9.13 12.81 -0.37
CA ASP A 72 9.91 13.97 0.09
C ASP A 72 9.94 15.08 -0.98
N ARG A 73 10.17 14.70 -2.24
CA ARG A 73 10.35 15.62 -3.36
C ARG A 73 9.22 15.57 -4.40
N GLY A 74 8.16 14.79 -4.13
CA GLY A 74 7.03 14.63 -5.03
C GLY A 74 7.45 14.26 -6.45
N SER A 75 7.07 15.11 -7.41
CA SER A 75 7.35 14.96 -8.85
C SER A 75 8.75 15.42 -9.29
N ILE A 76 9.63 15.89 -8.39
CA ILE A 76 10.97 16.36 -8.80
C ILE A 76 11.82 15.17 -9.27
N HIS A 77 12.37 15.30 -10.48
CA HIS A 77 13.14 14.25 -11.13
C HIS A 77 14.58 14.11 -10.61
N PRO A 78 15.16 12.89 -10.74
CA PRO A 78 14.44 11.64 -11.03
C PRO A 78 13.52 11.30 -9.85
N THR A 79 12.31 10.83 -10.10
CA THR A 79 11.35 10.39 -9.07
C THR A 79 11.83 9.09 -8.42
N THR A 80 11.29 8.76 -7.25
CA THR A 80 11.69 7.55 -6.50
C THR A 80 11.47 6.29 -7.33
N ALA A 81 10.36 6.21 -8.07
CA ALA A 81 10.05 5.07 -8.92
C ALA A 81 11.00 4.95 -10.12
N GLU A 82 11.42 6.08 -10.71
CA GLU A 82 12.45 6.08 -11.77
C GLU A 82 13.76 5.49 -11.26
N GLU A 83 14.24 5.96 -10.10
CA GLU A 83 15.49 5.47 -9.52
C GLU A 83 15.42 3.98 -9.19
N VAL A 84 14.40 3.53 -8.46
CA VAL A 84 14.30 2.11 -8.07
C VAL A 84 14.01 1.19 -9.24
N SER A 85 13.44 1.69 -10.35
CA SER A 85 13.23 0.89 -11.56
C SER A 85 14.54 0.45 -12.24
N GLN A 86 15.66 1.07 -11.86
CA GLN A 86 16.99 0.80 -12.38
C GLN A 86 17.84 -0.06 -11.43
N LEU A 87 17.36 -0.29 -10.20
CA LEU A 87 18.16 -0.85 -9.13
C LEU A 87 17.74 -2.29 -8.79
N PRO A 88 18.70 -3.15 -8.42
CA PRO A 88 18.41 -4.42 -7.77
C PRO A 88 17.58 -4.24 -6.49
N TRP A 89 16.96 -5.34 -6.03
CA TRP A 89 16.03 -5.36 -4.91
C TRP A 89 16.50 -4.57 -3.67
N PHE A 90 17.64 -4.94 -3.09
CA PHE A 90 18.15 -4.32 -1.86
C PHE A 90 18.66 -2.89 -2.06
N GLU A 91 19.27 -2.60 -3.20
CA GLU A 91 19.71 -1.25 -3.55
C GLU A 91 18.52 -0.31 -3.73
N GLY A 92 17.43 -0.78 -4.35
CA GLY A 92 16.19 -0.01 -4.48
C GLY A 92 15.52 0.27 -3.13
N ILE A 93 15.57 -0.67 -2.19
CA ILE A 93 15.08 -0.46 -0.81
C ILE A 93 15.93 0.61 -0.12
N ALA A 94 17.26 0.47 -0.14
CA ALA A 94 18.18 1.44 0.46
C ALA A 94 18.02 2.83 -0.16
N ARG A 95 17.84 2.89 -1.49
CA ARG A 95 17.61 4.15 -2.21
C ARG A 95 16.30 4.82 -1.79
N THR A 96 15.22 4.04 -1.63
CA THR A 96 13.95 4.57 -1.14
C THR A 96 14.13 5.19 0.25
N ILE A 97 14.75 4.46 1.19
CA ILE A 97 14.96 4.97 2.55
C ILE A 97 15.80 6.26 2.51
N PHE A 98 16.91 6.26 1.79
CA PHE A 98 17.77 7.43 1.64
C PHE A 98 16.99 8.66 1.14
N ARG A 99 16.09 8.45 0.18
CA ARG A 99 15.35 9.52 -0.48
C ARG A 99 14.18 10.05 0.35
N GLU A 100 13.43 9.16 0.99
CA GLU A 100 12.17 9.52 1.64
C GLU A 100 12.32 9.82 3.14
N LEU A 101 13.37 9.31 3.80
CA LEU A 101 13.61 9.55 5.23
C LEU A 101 13.67 11.04 5.60
N PRO A 102 14.31 11.95 4.83
CA PRO A 102 14.27 13.38 5.12
C PRO A 102 12.85 13.97 5.13
N GLY A 103 11.94 13.41 4.33
CA GLY A 103 10.54 13.81 4.29
C GLY A 103 9.81 13.41 5.57
N PHE A 104 9.99 12.16 6.01
CA PHE A 104 9.45 11.69 7.28
C PHE A 104 9.92 12.55 8.46
N GLN A 105 11.23 12.79 8.55
CA GLN A 105 11.83 13.62 9.60
C GLN A 105 11.29 15.06 9.58
N ALA A 106 11.05 15.62 8.40
CA ALA A 106 10.47 16.95 8.27
C ALA A 106 9.02 16.99 8.79
N LEU A 107 8.18 16.02 8.41
CA LEU A 107 6.80 15.97 8.87
C LEU A 107 6.72 15.74 10.38
N GLU A 108 7.51 14.82 10.93
CA GLU A 108 7.59 14.59 12.38
C GLU A 108 8.02 15.85 13.14
N ARG A 109 9.05 16.57 12.65
CA ARG A 109 9.50 17.83 13.28
C ARG A 109 8.42 18.91 13.24
N ILE A 110 7.76 19.07 12.11
CA ILE A 110 6.88 20.23 11.83
C ILE A 110 5.48 20.01 12.38
N PHE A 111 4.92 18.81 12.21
CA PHE A 111 3.55 18.49 12.60
C PHE A 111 3.47 17.65 13.88
N GLY A 112 4.60 17.13 14.36
CA GLY A 112 4.69 16.25 15.54
C GLY A 112 4.37 14.78 15.25
N LYS A 113 4.04 14.42 14.00
CA LYS A 113 3.67 13.06 13.60
C LYS A 113 3.86 12.84 12.09
N CYS A 114 3.95 11.58 11.68
CA CYS A 114 3.79 11.14 10.29
C CYS A 114 3.33 9.68 10.30
N SER A 115 2.18 9.37 9.69
CA SER A 115 1.51 8.08 9.89
C SER A 115 1.64 7.11 8.72
N SER A 116 2.09 7.56 7.54
CA SER A 116 2.31 6.66 6.40
C SER A 116 3.20 7.25 5.31
N LEU A 117 3.64 6.39 4.39
CA LEU A 117 3.99 6.79 3.02
C LEU A 117 2.74 6.66 2.14
N THR A 118 2.64 7.44 1.08
CA THR A 118 1.49 7.38 0.16
C THR A 118 1.97 7.39 -1.29
N GLN A 119 1.22 6.76 -2.20
CA GLN A 119 1.47 6.90 -3.64
C GLN A 119 1.23 8.35 -4.09
N HIS A 120 2.14 8.89 -4.90
CA HIS A 120 1.99 10.15 -5.62
C HIS A 120 2.02 9.83 -7.12
N GLY A 121 0.88 10.04 -7.77
CA GLY A 121 0.70 9.71 -9.19
C GLY A 121 1.04 8.25 -9.51
N GLY A 122 1.97 8.05 -10.45
CA GLY A 122 2.45 6.74 -10.88
C GLY A 122 3.65 6.21 -10.11
N THR A 123 3.99 6.80 -8.97
CA THR A 123 5.19 6.42 -8.20
C THR A 123 4.87 5.24 -7.29
N PHE A 124 5.21 4.02 -7.72
CA PHE A 124 5.00 2.78 -6.97
C PHE A 124 6.08 1.74 -7.32
N ALA A 125 6.55 1.01 -6.31
CA ALA A 125 7.40 -0.17 -6.47
C ALA A 125 7.29 -1.07 -5.23
N ALA A 126 7.49 -2.37 -5.39
CA ALA A 126 7.53 -3.30 -4.26
C ALA A 126 8.66 -2.96 -3.27
N GLN A 127 9.80 -2.47 -3.78
CA GLN A 127 10.90 -1.94 -2.96
C GLN A 127 10.47 -0.76 -2.10
N ILE A 128 9.64 0.14 -2.64
CA ILE A 128 9.14 1.32 -1.92
C ILE A 128 8.23 0.90 -0.77
N VAL A 129 7.31 -0.03 -1.07
CA VAL A 129 6.39 -0.57 -0.05
C VAL A 129 7.15 -1.27 1.07
N TYR A 130 8.15 -2.09 0.73
CA TYR A 130 8.98 -2.77 1.72
C TYR A 130 9.83 -1.78 2.55
N ALA A 131 10.41 -0.76 1.91
CA ALA A 131 11.16 0.29 2.59
C ALA A 131 10.30 1.06 3.60
N ALA A 132 9.06 1.43 3.23
CA ALA A 132 8.13 2.06 4.15
C ALA A 132 7.83 1.14 5.36
N GLY A 133 7.60 -0.15 5.10
CA GLY A 133 7.35 -1.14 6.16
C GLY A 133 8.53 -1.28 7.12
N LYS A 134 9.77 -1.23 6.63
CA LYS A 134 11.00 -1.22 7.46
C LYS A 134 11.10 -0.02 8.37
N LEU A 135 10.48 1.11 8.00
CA LEU A 135 10.37 2.32 8.83
C LEU A 135 9.14 2.29 9.75
N GLY A 136 8.40 1.17 9.80
CA GLY A 136 7.16 1.06 10.56
C GLY A 136 5.98 1.84 9.95
N MET A 137 6.10 2.25 8.69
CA MET A 137 5.13 3.08 8.01
C MET A 137 4.28 2.26 7.02
N PRO A 138 2.94 2.25 7.15
CA PRO A 138 2.06 1.66 6.15
C PRO A 138 2.17 2.42 4.83
N PHE A 139 1.69 1.80 3.75
CA PHE A 139 1.64 2.42 2.42
C PHE A 139 0.20 2.68 1.98
N PHE A 140 -0.16 3.94 1.76
CA PHE A 140 -1.48 4.34 1.27
C PHE A 140 -1.54 4.35 -0.26
N TYR A 141 -2.72 4.07 -0.82
CA TYR A 141 -2.99 3.75 -2.23
C TYR A 141 -2.51 2.36 -2.67
N SER A 142 -2.99 1.33 -1.96
CA SER A 142 -2.80 -0.06 -2.38
C SER A 142 -3.28 -0.30 -3.82
N PRO A 143 -2.47 -0.95 -4.69
CA PRO A 143 -2.93 -1.43 -5.98
C PRO A 143 -3.80 -2.70 -5.86
N PHE A 144 -3.77 -3.37 -4.71
CA PHE A 144 -4.51 -4.60 -4.48
C PHE A 144 -5.94 -4.30 -4.05
N ARG A 145 -6.88 -4.98 -4.71
CA ARG A 145 -8.33 -4.94 -4.42
C ARG A 145 -8.79 -6.38 -4.25
N LEU A 146 -8.94 -6.82 -3.00
CA LEU A 146 -9.51 -8.13 -2.71
C LEU A 146 -11.02 -7.98 -2.50
N PRO A 147 -11.84 -8.99 -2.85
CA PRO A 147 -13.29 -8.93 -2.63
C PRO A 147 -13.63 -8.58 -1.17
N GLY A 148 -14.41 -7.53 -0.94
CA GLY A 148 -14.76 -7.02 0.40
C GLY A 148 -13.60 -6.48 1.26
N ARG A 149 -12.35 -6.48 0.79
CA ARG A 149 -11.17 -6.09 1.58
C ARG A 149 -10.33 -5.02 0.88
N ASN A 150 -10.27 -3.84 1.50
CA ASN A 150 -9.50 -2.68 1.00
C ASN A 150 -8.22 -2.41 1.80
N VAL A 151 -7.89 -3.24 2.79
CA VAL A 151 -6.62 -3.20 3.50
C VAL A 151 -5.99 -4.58 3.38
N VAL A 152 -4.72 -4.64 3.00
CA VAL A 152 -4.01 -5.90 2.73
C VAL A 152 -2.61 -5.87 3.33
N TRP A 153 -2.06 -7.05 3.57
CA TRP A 153 -0.64 -7.24 3.78
C TRP A 153 0.05 -7.53 2.44
N TYR A 154 1.15 -6.85 2.16
CA TYR A 154 1.99 -7.10 1.00
C TYR A 154 3.41 -6.55 1.25
N CYS A 155 4.43 -7.26 0.82
CA CYS A 155 5.83 -7.04 1.22
C CYS A 155 5.99 -6.94 2.76
N GLN A 156 5.21 -7.72 3.51
CA GLN A 156 5.17 -7.65 4.99
C GLN A 156 4.82 -6.25 5.55
N ASN A 157 4.26 -5.37 4.71
CA ASN A 157 3.77 -4.06 5.08
C ASN A 157 2.24 -4.00 4.95
N LEU A 158 1.61 -3.10 5.71
CA LEU A 158 0.18 -2.83 5.62
C LEU A 158 -0.07 -1.85 4.48
N LEU A 159 -0.88 -2.24 3.50
CA LEU A 159 -1.28 -1.40 2.38
C LEU A 159 -2.74 -1.01 2.53
N ILE A 160 -2.99 0.30 2.50
CA ILE A 160 -4.31 0.88 2.68
C ILE A 160 -4.85 1.33 1.32
N GLY A 161 -6.05 0.89 0.97
CA GLY A 161 -6.70 1.25 -0.27
C GLY A 161 -7.09 2.74 -0.33
N GLY A 162 -6.77 3.39 -1.44
CA GLY A 162 -7.26 4.75 -1.74
C GLY A 162 -8.71 4.78 -2.22
N TYR A 163 -9.18 5.97 -2.58
CA TYR A 163 -10.55 6.23 -3.04
C TYR A 163 -10.90 5.48 -4.33
N GLN A 164 -12.15 5.04 -4.44
CA GLN A 164 -12.61 4.15 -5.53
C GLN A 164 -13.93 4.60 -6.19
N ALA A 165 -14.50 5.73 -5.77
CA ALA A 165 -15.77 6.17 -6.36
C ALA A 165 -15.57 6.76 -7.76
N GLY A 166 -16.62 6.70 -8.59
CA GLY A 166 -16.67 7.32 -9.92
C GLY A 166 -16.89 8.84 -9.92
N PHE A 167 -16.73 9.52 -8.78
CA PHE A 167 -16.92 10.96 -8.63
C PHE A 167 -15.87 11.54 -7.67
N HIS A 168 -15.58 12.84 -7.78
CA HIS A 168 -14.60 13.57 -6.97
C HIS A 168 -15.09 15.00 -6.74
N PHE A 169 -14.38 15.82 -5.93
CA PHE A 169 -14.82 17.17 -5.59
C PHE A 169 -13.89 18.32 -6.03
N ASP A 170 -12.62 18.05 -6.34
CA ASP A 170 -11.56 19.05 -6.67
C ASP A 170 -12.09 20.34 -7.30
N THR A 171 -12.56 20.25 -8.56
CA THR A 171 -12.97 21.42 -9.35
C THR A 171 -14.43 21.83 -9.11
N PHE A 172 -15.21 21.02 -8.39
CA PHE A 172 -16.62 21.27 -8.17
C PHE A 172 -16.88 22.11 -6.94
N TYR A 173 -15.97 22.19 -5.96
CA TYR A 173 -16.16 23.07 -4.79
C TYR A 173 -16.41 24.54 -5.16
N ARG A 174 -15.92 24.99 -6.32
CA ARG A 174 -16.12 26.36 -6.84
C ARG A 174 -17.38 26.54 -7.70
N ASP A 175 -18.21 25.52 -7.85
CA ASP A 175 -19.43 25.52 -8.68
C ASP A 175 -20.56 24.78 -7.93
N THR A 176 -21.40 25.51 -7.18
CA THR A 176 -22.40 24.92 -6.29
C THR A 176 -23.35 23.94 -6.99
N PRO A 177 -23.96 24.25 -8.15
CA PRO A 177 -24.79 23.27 -8.86
C PRO A 177 -24.06 21.94 -9.14
N LYS A 178 -22.84 21.98 -9.66
CA LYS A 178 -22.07 20.75 -9.92
C LYS A 178 -21.62 20.06 -8.64
N PHE A 179 -21.34 20.82 -7.59
CA PHE A 179 -21.06 20.29 -6.26
C PHE A 179 -22.26 19.49 -5.71
N GLU A 180 -23.50 20.00 -5.83
CA GLU A 180 -24.71 19.26 -5.41
C GLU A 180 -24.83 17.92 -6.11
N GLU A 181 -24.56 17.88 -7.42
CA GLU A 181 -24.62 16.65 -8.20
C GLU A 181 -23.63 15.59 -7.70
N GLN A 182 -22.45 15.99 -7.21
CA GLN A 182 -21.50 15.05 -6.60
C GLN A 182 -21.89 14.70 -5.16
N LEU A 183 -22.34 15.68 -4.39
CA LEU A 183 -22.76 15.48 -3.00
C LEU A 183 -23.91 14.48 -2.91
N GLY A 184 -24.88 14.54 -3.84
CA GLY A 184 -26.00 13.61 -3.92
C GLY A 184 -25.62 12.15 -4.18
N LYS A 185 -24.37 11.86 -4.57
CA LYS A 185 -23.86 10.49 -4.79
C LYS A 185 -23.21 9.89 -3.54
N VAL A 186 -22.86 10.73 -2.55
CA VAL A 186 -22.06 10.33 -1.39
C VAL A 186 -22.78 9.28 -0.54
N ASP A 187 -24.04 9.53 -0.20
CA ASP A 187 -24.83 8.65 0.68
C ASP A 187 -24.98 7.24 0.09
N GLY A 188 -25.40 7.15 -1.18
CA GLY A 188 -25.53 5.88 -1.88
C GLY A 188 -24.20 5.12 -1.97
N TYR A 189 -23.10 5.83 -2.26
CA TYR A 189 -21.76 5.22 -2.31
C TYR A 189 -21.34 4.64 -0.95
N LEU A 190 -21.46 5.42 0.12
CA LEU A 190 -21.06 4.98 1.46
C LEU A 190 -21.94 3.83 1.97
N SER A 191 -23.25 3.91 1.76
CA SER A 191 -24.21 2.86 2.12
C SER A 191 -23.98 1.55 1.36
N GLU A 192 -23.67 1.61 0.06
CA GLU A 192 -23.31 0.42 -0.73
C GLU A 192 -22.02 -0.20 -0.22
N ARG A 193 -20.99 0.63 0.01
CA ARG A 193 -19.68 0.18 0.49
C ARG A 193 -19.78 -0.43 1.89
N ALA A 194 -20.60 0.12 2.77
CA ALA A 194 -20.78 -0.37 4.14
C ALA A 194 -21.34 -1.80 4.20
N ARG A 195 -22.00 -2.28 3.15
CA ARG A 195 -22.55 -3.65 3.08
C ARG A 195 -21.51 -4.72 2.81
N GLU A 196 -20.43 -4.38 2.11
CA GLU A 196 -19.45 -5.35 1.61
C GLU A 196 -18.05 -5.14 2.20
N TYR A 197 -17.69 -3.90 2.54
CA TYR A 197 -16.33 -3.54 2.92
C TYR A 197 -16.21 -3.16 4.40
N GLY A 198 -15.12 -3.61 5.03
CA GLY A 198 -14.75 -3.17 6.38
C GLY A 198 -14.16 -1.75 6.42
N TYR A 199 -13.65 -1.26 5.27
CA TYR A 199 -12.98 0.03 5.14
C TYR A 199 -13.19 0.65 3.75
N THR A 200 -13.36 1.98 3.69
CA THR A 200 -13.23 2.75 2.45
C THR A 200 -12.55 4.10 2.69
N ALA A 201 -11.82 4.61 1.70
CA ALA A 201 -11.33 5.98 1.71
C ALA A 201 -12.33 6.93 1.03
N MET A 202 -12.24 8.21 1.35
CA MET A 202 -12.91 9.33 0.68
C MET A 202 -11.85 10.33 0.24
N PHE A 203 -11.84 10.69 -1.05
CA PHE A 203 -10.93 11.74 -1.50
C PHE A 203 -11.58 13.11 -1.27
N GLY A 204 -10.94 13.94 -0.45
CA GLY A 204 -11.39 15.30 -0.17
C GLY A 204 -11.11 16.22 -1.35
N CYS A 205 -9.83 16.46 -1.63
CA CYS A 205 -9.32 17.10 -2.85
C CYS A 205 -7.81 17.24 -2.86
N HIS A 206 -7.26 17.63 -4.01
CA HIS A 206 -6.02 18.41 -4.09
C HIS A 206 -6.36 19.88 -3.79
N PRO A 207 -5.92 20.47 -2.66
CA PRO A 207 -6.25 21.87 -2.33
C PRO A 207 -5.85 22.84 -3.45
N ILE A 208 -4.75 22.55 -4.15
CA ILE A 208 -4.30 23.36 -5.28
C ILE A 208 -5.31 23.42 -6.44
N ILE A 209 -5.89 22.28 -6.86
CA ILE A 209 -6.80 22.24 -8.03
C ILE A 209 -8.15 22.89 -7.76
N THR A 210 -8.51 23.10 -6.49
CA THR A 210 -9.72 23.84 -6.14
C THR A 210 -9.71 25.27 -6.66
N ILE A 211 -8.53 25.90 -6.76
CA ILE A 211 -8.37 27.30 -7.23
C ILE A 211 -7.44 27.49 -8.44
N MET A 212 -6.61 26.51 -8.79
CA MET A 212 -5.66 26.61 -9.90
C MET A 212 -6.16 25.90 -11.17
N LYS A 213 -5.64 26.33 -12.33
CA LYS A 213 -5.93 25.72 -13.64
C LYS A 213 -5.28 24.34 -13.82
N GLU A 214 -4.09 24.14 -13.26
CA GLU A 214 -3.30 22.93 -13.46
C GLU A 214 -2.32 22.65 -12.30
N PHE A 215 -1.71 21.47 -12.32
CA PHE A 215 -0.72 21.06 -11.32
C PHE A 215 0.68 21.62 -11.62
N PRO A 216 1.48 21.99 -10.60
CA PRO A 216 2.86 22.45 -10.80
C PRO A 216 3.73 21.40 -11.50
N CYS A 217 3.46 20.11 -11.30
CA CYS A 217 4.20 19.03 -11.94
C CYS A 217 3.98 18.95 -13.45
N CYS A 218 2.83 19.40 -13.94
CA CYS A 218 2.55 19.45 -15.37
C CYS A 218 3.33 20.59 -16.07
N LEU A 219 3.62 21.67 -15.33
CA LEU A 219 4.36 22.82 -15.84
C LEU A 219 5.87 22.61 -15.79
N ASN A 220 6.37 21.99 -14.71
CA ASN A 220 7.81 22.00 -14.40
C ASN A 220 8.50 20.66 -14.68
N TRP A 221 7.81 19.54 -14.44
CA TRP A 221 8.41 18.21 -14.38
C TRP A 221 7.78 17.23 -15.37
N LEU A 222 7.20 17.74 -16.46
CA LEU A 222 6.60 16.88 -17.47
C LEU A 222 7.67 16.05 -18.19
N ARG A 223 7.45 14.72 -18.32
CA ARG A 223 8.30 13.80 -19.09
C ARG A 223 9.78 13.83 -18.68
N GLY A 224 10.08 13.87 -17.39
CA GLY A 224 11.46 13.86 -16.90
C GLY A 224 12.17 15.21 -16.92
N SER A 225 11.45 16.29 -17.26
CA SER A 225 12.00 17.65 -17.21
C SER A 225 12.45 18.00 -15.79
N ALA A 226 13.66 18.51 -15.63
CA ALA A 226 14.23 18.86 -14.32
C ALA A 226 14.84 20.27 -14.35
N PRO A 227 14.03 21.33 -14.53
CA PRO A 227 14.54 22.69 -14.52
C PRO A 227 15.05 23.06 -13.13
N GLU A 228 16.09 23.89 -13.09
CA GLU A 228 16.58 24.49 -11.84
C GLU A 228 15.47 25.25 -11.11
N PRO A 229 15.47 25.28 -9.76
CA PRO A 229 14.41 25.91 -8.97
C PRO A 229 14.05 27.34 -9.37
N GLU A 230 15.02 28.14 -9.80
CA GLU A 230 14.82 29.54 -10.21
C GLU A 230 13.98 29.66 -11.50
N ARG A 231 13.81 28.57 -12.24
CA ARG A 231 13.02 28.50 -13.48
C ARG A 231 11.65 27.86 -13.26
N TRP A 232 11.30 27.49 -12.03
CA TRP A 232 9.98 26.91 -11.76
C TRP A 232 8.88 27.93 -11.98
N VAL A 233 7.83 27.50 -12.66
CA VAL A 233 6.66 28.30 -12.99
C VAL A 233 5.52 27.90 -12.05
N ALA A 234 5.00 28.89 -11.33
CA ALA A 234 3.80 28.73 -10.52
C ALA A 234 2.56 28.58 -11.41
N PRO A 235 1.61 27.70 -11.05
CA PRO A 235 0.37 27.55 -11.79
C PRO A 235 -0.52 28.80 -11.65
N GLU A 236 -1.33 29.04 -12.67
CA GLU A 236 -2.23 30.19 -12.71
C GLU A 236 -3.50 29.94 -11.90
N MET A 237 -3.87 30.91 -11.06
CA MET A 237 -5.14 30.93 -10.35
C MET A 237 -6.29 31.20 -11.32
N ILE A 238 -7.43 30.56 -11.10
CA ILE A 238 -8.61 30.74 -11.93
C ILE A 238 -9.24 32.10 -11.66
N GLU A 239 -9.53 32.83 -12.73
CA GLU A 239 -10.17 34.12 -12.66
C GLU A 239 -11.55 34.03 -11.98
N GLY A 240 -11.79 34.92 -11.02
CA GLY A 240 -13.08 35.01 -10.31
C GLY A 240 -13.38 33.88 -9.31
N VAL A 241 -12.42 32.99 -9.01
CA VAL A 241 -12.65 31.91 -8.04
C VAL A 241 -12.89 32.46 -6.62
N SER A 242 -13.94 31.96 -5.96
CA SER A 242 -14.33 32.38 -4.61
C SER A 242 -13.93 31.35 -3.56
N ILE A 243 -12.91 31.67 -2.76
CA ILE A 243 -12.49 30.82 -1.63
C ILE A 243 -13.61 30.64 -0.59
N PRO A 244 -14.38 31.68 -0.21
CA PRO A 244 -15.52 31.50 0.69
C PRO A 244 -16.54 30.49 0.17
N LEU A 245 -16.81 30.46 -1.14
CA LEU A 245 -17.73 29.49 -1.75
C LEU A 245 -17.19 28.05 -1.64
N ILE A 246 -15.90 27.88 -1.92
CA ILE A 246 -15.21 26.58 -1.77
C ILE A 246 -15.33 26.08 -0.33
N MET A 247 -15.08 26.95 0.65
CA MET A 247 -15.20 26.60 2.07
C MET A 247 -16.63 26.23 2.47
N GLN A 248 -17.63 26.97 1.98
CA GLN A 248 -19.05 26.66 2.23
C GLN A 248 -19.44 25.29 1.67
N ASN A 249 -19.05 24.99 0.43
CA ASN A 249 -19.33 23.69 -0.18
C ASN A 249 -18.56 22.56 0.51
N PHE A 250 -17.30 22.77 0.87
CA PHE A 250 -16.54 21.79 1.64
C PHE A 250 -17.17 21.50 3.02
N GLU A 251 -17.61 22.53 3.74
CA GLU A 251 -18.29 22.35 5.03
C GLU A 251 -19.58 21.53 4.90
N ARG A 252 -20.32 21.69 3.80
CA ARG A 252 -21.50 20.87 3.51
C ARG A 252 -21.15 19.42 3.23
N LEU A 253 -20.05 19.15 2.52
CA LEU A 253 -19.54 17.78 2.38
C LEU A 253 -19.21 17.19 3.75
N VAL A 254 -18.45 17.91 4.58
CA VAL A 254 -18.08 17.45 5.93
C VAL A 254 -19.32 17.12 6.77
N GLN A 255 -20.34 17.98 6.75
CA GLN A 255 -21.61 17.73 7.44
C GLN A 255 -22.31 16.46 6.93
N THR A 256 -22.37 16.24 5.61
CA THR A 256 -22.92 15.01 5.03
C THR A 256 -22.14 13.77 5.46
N LEU A 257 -20.81 13.84 5.47
CA LEU A 257 -19.96 12.72 5.87
C LEU A 257 -20.16 12.34 7.34
N VAL A 258 -20.12 13.33 8.24
CA VAL A 258 -20.28 13.12 9.70
C VAL A 258 -21.68 12.60 10.04
N ALA A 259 -22.70 12.98 9.28
CA ALA A 259 -24.08 12.54 9.52
C ALA A 259 -24.38 11.10 9.04
N HIS A 260 -23.48 10.46 8.27
CA HIS A 260 -23.76 9.15 7.68
C HIS A 260 -23.77 8.03 8.75
N PRO A 261 -24.88 7.30 8.95
CA PRO A 261 -25.04 6.40 10.09
C PRO A 261 -24.19 5.12 10.03
N ASP A 262 -23.87 4.63 8.83
CA ASP A 262 -23.15 3.35 8.67
C ASP A 262 -21.61 3.47 8.70
N VAL A 263 -21.10 4.69 8.90
CA VAL A 263 -19.67 5.00 8.74
C VAL A 263 -19.09 5.54 10.05
N GLN A 264 -18.00 4.91 10.47
CA GLN A 264 -17.15 5.42 11.55
C GLN A 264 -15.90 6.06 10.94
N TRP A 265 -15.78 7.38 11.09
CA TRP A 265 -14.63 8.11 10.58
C TRP A 265 -13.40 7.97 11.48
N THR A 266 -12.26 7.78 10.85
CA THR A 266 -10.93 7.69 11.46
C THR A 266 -9.91 8.30 10.49
N ASP A 267 -8.64 8.29 10.85
CA ASP A 267 -7.50 8.67 10.01
C ASP A 267 -6.62 7.46 9.65
N VAL A 268 -5.46 7.72 9.04
CA VAL A 268 -4.54 6.66 8.59
C VAL A 268 -3.96 5.93 9.80
N ALA A 269 -3.53 6.65 10.85
CA ALA A 269 -3.06 6.06 12.09
C ALA A 269 -4.09 5.10 12.72
N GLY A 270 -5.37 5.48 12.75
CA GLY A 270 -6.44 4.64 13.25
C GLY A 270 -6.69 3.40 12.39
N ILE A 271 -6.63 3.50 11.06
CA ILE A 271 -6.68 2.31 10.18
C ILE A 271 -5.51 1.36 10.45
N THR A 272 -4.31 1.90 10.63
CA THR A 272 -3.13 1.10 11.01
C THR A 272 -3.33 0.45 12.37
N GLN A 273 -3.96 1.16 13.32
CA GLN A 273 -4.26 0.57 14.62
C GLN A 273 -5.27 -0.56 14.52
N LEU A 274 -6.31 -0.43 13.69
CA LEU A 274 -7.40 -1.40 13.53
C LEU A 274 -6.96 -2.66 12.77
N PHE A 275 -6.24 -2.49 11.66
CA PHE A 275 -5.90 -3.58 10.73
C PHE A 275 -4.42 -4.02 10.79
N GLY A 276 -3.60 -3.35 11.61
CA GLY A 276 -2.16 -3.63 11.72
C GLY A 276 -1.81 -4.83 12.60
N ALA A 277 -2.79 -5.55 13.15
CA ALA A 277 -2.57 -6.83 13.81
C ALA A 277 -2.54 -7.96 12.78
N ARG A 278 -1.71 -8.96 13.01
CA ARG A 278 -1.57 -10.13 12.13
C ARG A 278 -1.20 -11.38 12.92
N PRO A 279 -1.40 -12.58 12.35
CA PRO A 279 -1.00 -13.82 12.99
C PRO A 279 0.50 -13.86 13.28
N VAL A 280 0.85 -14.20 14.52
CA VAL A 280 2.22 -14.50 14.98
C VAL A 280 2.37 -15.96 15.41
N ARG A 281 1.26 -16.64 15.71
CA ARG A 281 1.21 -18.09 15.92
C ARG A 281 -0.12 -18.63 15.42
N VAL A 282 -0.11 -19.82 14.84
CA VAL A 282 -1.29 -20.51 14.31
C VAL A 282 -1.29 -21.97 14.75
N SER A 283 -2.46 -22.56 14.96
CA SER A 283 -2.61 -23.99 15.24
C SER A 283 -2.33 -24.84 14.00
N ASP A 284 -2.09 -26.14 14.20
CA ASP A 284 -1.97 -27.09 13.09
C ASP A 284 -3.24 -27.13 12.21
N GLU A 285 -4.41 -26.93 12.82
CA GLU A 285 -5.69 -26.92 12.11
C GLU A 285 -5.78 -25.74 11.13
N VAL A 286 -5.37 -24.54 11.55
CA VAL A 286 -5.30 -23.35 10.67
C VAL A 286 -4.39 -23.63 9.48
N LEU A 287 -3.23 -24.26 9.73
CA LEU A 287 -2.27 -24.61 8.69
C LEU A 287 -2.84 -25.65 7.70
N LEU A 288 -3.57 -26.67 8.19
CA LEU A 288 -4.24 -27.67 7.35
C LEU A 288 -5.37 -27.07 6.50
N ARG A 289 -6.12 -26.10 7.01
CA ARG A 289 -7.08 -25.32 6.19
C ARG A 289 -6.37 -24.57 5.07
N GLY A 290 -5.19 -24.03 5.35
CA GLY A 290 -4.32 -23.43 4.33
C GLY A 290 -3.85 -24.43 3.27
N ALA A 291 -3.45 -25.65 3.68
CA ALA A 291 -3.11 -26.72 2.75
C ALA A 291 -4.30 -27.10 1.84
N GLU A 292 -5.50 -27.20 2.40
CA GLU A 292 -6.73 -27.46 1.65
C GLU A 292 -6.99 -26.35 0.62
N ALA A 293 -6.84 -25.07 1.00
CA ALA A 293 -7.01 -23.95 0.09
C ALA A 293 -6.02 -23.99 -1.08
N VAL A 294 -4.74 -24.27 -0.81
CA VAL A 294 -3.70 -24.45 -1.84
C VAL A 294 -4.04 -25.60 -2.78
N HIS A 295 -4.44 -26.74 -2.22
CA HIS A 295 -4.79 -27.93 -3.00
C HIS A 295 -6.01 -27.67 -3.90
N ALA A 296 -7.06 -27.03 -3.37
CA ALA A 296 -8.26 -26.66 -4.12
C ALA A 296 -8.01 -25.61 -5.21
N ALA A 297 -7.13 -24.63 -4.94
CA ALA A 297 -6.74 -23.62 -5.93
C ALA A 297 -5.80 -24.20 -7.00
N GLY A 298 -5.19 -25.36 -6.75
CA GLY A 298 -4.19 -25.96 -7.62
C GLY A 298 -2.88 -25.17 -7.67
N GLY A 299 -2.60 -24.30 -6.69
CA GLY A 299 -1.37 -23.51 -6.67
C GLY A 299 -1.28 -22.53 -5.49
N PRO A 300 -0.36 -21.56 -5.54
CA PRO A 300 -0.24 -20.52 -4.53
C PRO A 300 -1.55 -19.77 -4.31
N THR A 301 -1.94 -19.63 -3.05
CA THR A 301 -3.08 -18.82 -2.62
C THR A 301 -2.86 -18.35 -1.18
N PHE A 302 -3.75 -17.51 -0.68
CA PHE A 302 -3.79 -17.11 0.73
C PHE A 302 -5.06 -17.63 1.40
N THR A 303 -5.02 -17.60 2.74
CA THR A 303 -6.18 -17.65 3.62
C THR A 303 -6.34 -16.30 4.31
N ASP A 304 -7.37 -16.16 5.15
CA ASP A 304 -7.56 -14.96 5.97
C ASP A 304 -6.39 -14.75 6.96
N GLU A 305 -5.73 -15.85 7.37
CA GLU A 305 -4.62 -15.84 8.33
C GLU A 305 -3.24 -15.82 7.67
N LEU A 306 -3.03 -16.62 6.62
CA LEU A 306 -1.71 -16.95 6.10
C LEU A 306 -1.61 -16.66 4.60
N SER A 307 -0.52 -16.00 4.22
CA SER A 307 -0.08 -15.79 2.83
C SER A 307 0.55 -17.05 2.25
N ALA A 308 0.70 -17.10 0.93
CA ALA A 308 1.34 -18.24 0.26
C ALA A 308 2.77 -18.50 0.78
N ALA A 309 3.52 -17.45 1.10
CA ALA A 309 4.89 -17.57 1.62
C ALA A 309 4.92 -18.21 3.01
N GLU A 310 4.02 -17.74 3.89
CA GLU A 310 3.88 -18.30 5.23
C GLU A 310 3.41 -19.75 5.16
N LEU A 311 2.44 -20.07 4.29
CA LEU A 311 1.98 -21.44 4.08
C LEU A 311 3.11 -22.37 3.64
N LEU A 312 3.90 -21.97 2.64
CA LEU A 312 5.02 -22.76 2.15
C LEU A 312 6.02 -23.08 3.26
N PHE A 313 6.45 -22.07 4.00
CA PHE A 313 7.38 -22.26 5.11
C PHE A 313 6.79 -23.12 6.22
N LEU A 314 5.54 -22.86 6.62
CA LEU A 314 4.90 -23.56 7.72
C LEU A 314 4.61 -25.03 7.39
N LEU A 315 4.24 -25.35 6.15
CA LEU A 315 4.07 -26.74 5.70
C LEU A 315 5.40 -27.49 5.68
N ALA A 316 6.48 -26.86 5.20
CA ALA A 316 7.83 -27.41 5.30
C ALA A 316 8.22 -27.69 6.76
N ARG A 317 7.98 -26.73 7.65
CA ARG A 317 8.21 -26.85 9.09
C ARG A 317 7.41 -27.99 9.71
N ARG A 318 6.12 -28.10 9.36
CA ARG A 318 5.23 -29.16 9.83
C ARG A 318 5.75 -30.53 9.45
N LEU A 319 6.20 -30.71 8.20
CA LEU A 319 6.74 -31.99 7.73
C LEU A 319 7.99 -32.40 8.52
N LEU A 320 8.91 -31.46 8.76
CA LEU A 320 10.17 -31.75 9.48
C LEU A 320 9.97 -31.91 10.99
N ARG A 321 9.10 -31.11 11.58
CA ARG A 321 8.83 -31.07 13.02
C ARG A 321 7.33 -30.82 13.29
N PRO A 322 6.51 -31.88 13.29
CA PRO A 322 5.10 -31.78 13.64
C PRO A 322 4.91 -31.20 15.06
N ALA A 323 3.96 -30.28 15.21
CA ALA A 323 3.65 -29.59 16.46
C ALA A 323 2.17 -29.17 16.48
N GLY A 324 1.60 -28.90 17.65
CA GLY A 324 0.20 -28.44 17.76
C GLY A 324 -0.01 -26.98 17.34
N SER A 325 1.06 -26.18 17.29
CA SER A 325 1.03 -24.79 16.86
C SER A 325 2.39 -24.37 16.30
N TYR A 326 2.39 -23.38 15.41
CA TYR A 326 3.55 -22.89 14.70
C TYR A 326 3.65 -21.37 14.78
N GLU A 327 4.85 -20.85 15.01
CA GLU A 327 5.13 -19.42 14.90
C GLU A 327 5.12 -18.99 13.44
N VAL A 328 4.40 -17.90 13.15
CA VAL A 328 4.24 -17.36 11.81
C VAL A 328 5.36 -16.36 11.53
N PRO A 329 6.28 -16.68 10.61
CA PRO A 329 7.38 -15.80 10.27
C PRO A 329 7.01 -14.67 9.29
N GLN A 330 7.86 -13.66 9.19
CA GLN A 330 7.89 -12.76 8.03
C GLN A 330 8.73 -13.36 6.90
N VAL A 331 8.12 -14.17 6.04
CA VAL A 331 8.79 -14.69 4.84
C VAL A 331 8.44 -13.79 3.65
N MET A 332 9.46 -13.40 2.89
CA MET A 332 9.33 -12.65 1.64
C MET A 332 9.30 -13.61 0.44
N GLY A 333 8.69 -13.20 -0.67
CA GLY A 333 8.78 -13.95 -1.92
C GLY A 333 10.18 -13.89 -2.51
N PRO A 334 10.49 -14.65 -3.58
CA PRO A 334 11.82 -14.66 -4.18
C PRO A 334 12.31 -13.25 -4.59
N ASN A 335 13.60 -12.97 -4.41
CA ASN A 335 14.21 -11.70 -4.84
C ASN A 335 15.02 -11.84 -6.15
N GLU A 336 15.30 -13.07 -6.58
CA GLU A 336 15.94 -13.40 -7.86
C GLU A 336 14.89 -13.78 -8.93
N PRO A 337 15.22 -13.69 -10.24
CA PRO A 337 14.33 -14.10 -11.31
C PRO A 337 13.99 -15.60 -11.24
N GLU A 338 12.75 -15.94 -11.62
CA GLU A 338 12.33 -17.33 -11.81
C GLU A 338 13.13 -17.99 -12.95
N SER A 339 13.41 -19.29 -12.81
CA SER A 339 13.96 -20.11 -13.89
C SER A 339 12.99 -21.25 -14.23
N ALA A 340 13.11 -21.81 -15.43
CA ALA A 340 12.21 -22.89 -15.86
C ALA A 340 12.46 -24.16 -15.02
N PRO A 341 11.41 -24.79 -14.47
CA PRO A 341 11.57 -26.03 -13.71
C PRO A 341 11.98 -27.17 -14.64
N SER A 342 12.73 -28.14 -14.11
CA SER A 342 13.22 -29.28 -14.90
C SER A 342 12.62 -30.65 -14.54
N ALA A 343 11.96 -30.79 -13.38
CA ALA A 343 11.36 -32.05 -12.95
C ALA A 343 9.83 -32.07 -13.02
N ARG A 344 9.26 -33.28 -13.02
CA ARG A 344 7.84 -33.52 -12.79
C ARG A 344 7.55 -33.42 -11.29
N LEU A 345 6.41 -32.84 -10.94
CA LEU A 345 5.97 -32.66 -9.55
C LEU A 345 5.90 -33.96 -8.75
N ALA A 346 5.52 -35.08 -9.38
CA ALA A 346 5.37 -36.36 -8.71
C ALA A 346 6.68 -36.97 -8.19
N ASP A 347 7.82 -36.52 -8.71
CA ASP A 347 9.14 -37.05 -8.38
C ASP A 347 9.87 -36.20 -7.32
N VAL A 348 9.19 -35.19 -6.75
CA VAL A 348 9.78 -34.24 -5.82
C VAL A 348 9.92 -34.87 -4.43
N PRO A 349 11.13 -34.97 -3.86
CA PRO A 349 11.31 -35.45 -2.50
C PRO A 349 10.86 -34.37 -1.50
N ALA A 350 9.64 -34.52 -0.96
CA ALA A 350 9.00 -33.55 -0.07
C ALA A 350 9.89 -33.18 1.14
N GLN A 351 10.57 -34.16 1.74
CA GLN A 351 11.46 -33.90 2.89
C GLN A 351 12.66 -33.02 2.51
N ALA A 352 13.34 -33.30 1.40
CA ALA A 352 14.47 -32.48 0.95
C ALA A 352 14.02 -31.06 0.57
N ALA A 353 12.86 -30.93 -0.09
CA ALA A 353 12.27 -29.63 -0.40
C ALA A 353 11.97 -28.83 0.87
N ALA A 354 11.40 -29.48 1.90
CA ALA A 354 11.11 -28.85 3.18
C ALA A 354 12.39 -28.38 3.91
N GLU A 355 13.45 -29.19 3.90
CA GLU A 355 14.75 -28.83 4.48
C GLU A 355 15.35 -27.60 3.79
N GLU A 356 15.38 -27.60 2.46
CA GLU A 356 15.94 -26.51 1.67
C GLU A 356 15.15 -25.20 1.82
N ILE A 357 13.82 -25.24 1.75
CA ILE A 357 12.95 -24.08 1.97
C ILE A 357 13.17 -23.50 3.37
N THR A 358 13.15 -24.36 4.38
CA THR A 358 13.32 -23.94 5.78
C THR A 358 14.69 -23.31 5.98
N HIS A 359 15.75 -23.91 5.42
CA HIS A 359 17.11 -23.38 5.49
C HIS A 359 17.24 -22.02 4.77
N ALA A 360 16.75 -21.90 3.53
CA ALA A 360 16.79 -20.66 2.76
C ALA A 360 16.05 -19.52 3.47
N CYS A 361 14.86 -19.81 4.00
CA CYS A 361 14.09 -18.86 4.77
C CYS A 361 14.83 -18.44 6.04
N TYR A 362 15.43 -19.37 6.80
CA TYR A 362 16.21 -19.03 7.99
C TYR A 362 17.51 -18.27 7.68
N ALA A 363 18.12 -18.48 6.52
CA ALA A 363 19.34 -17.79 6.14
C ALA A 363 19.09 -16.34 5.69
N SER A 364 17.97 -16.10 5.00
CA SER A 364 17.75 -14.85 4.26
C SER A 364 16.45 -14.11 4.59
N GLY A 365 15.42 -14.82 5.05
CA GLY A 365 14.04 -14.32 5.12
C GLY A 365 13.29 -14.32 3.79
N TYR A 366 13.88 -14.85 2.72
CA TYR A 366 13.29 -14.95 1.38
C TYR A 366 13.07 -16.41 1.00
N LEU A 367 12.00 -16.68 0.27
CA LEU A 367 11.85 -17.94 -0.45
C LEU A 367 12.96 -18.07 -1.50
N PRO A 368 13.51 -19.28 -1.72
CA PRO A 368 14.44 -19.50 -2.82
C PRO A 368 13.74 -19.27 -4.16
N ALA A 369 14.40 -18.72 -5.18
CA ALA A 369 13.79 -18.59 -6.50
C ALA A 369 13.63 -19.94 -7.23
N ARG A 370 14.46 -20.92 -6.84
CA ARG A 370 14.46 -22.30 -7.33
C ARG A 370 15.05 -23.19 -6.25
N LEU A 371 14.54 -24.40 -6.12
CA LEU A 371 15.16 -25.43 -5.29
C LEU A 371 16.27 -26.15 -6.06
N SER A 372 17.17 -26.82 -5.35
CA SER A 372 18.33 -27.52 -5.92
C SER A 372 17.94 -28.77 -6.75
N GLU A 373 18.93 -29.33 -7.46
CA GLU A 373 18.75 -30.59 -8.21
C GLU A 373 18.32 -31.76 -7.31
N LEU A 374 18.71 -31.74 -6.04
CA LEU A 374 18.27 -32.74 -5.04
C LEU A 374 16.75 -32.72 -4.85
N CYS A 375 16.13 -31.56 -5.08
CA CYS A 375 14.69 -31.35 -5.00
C CYS A 375 14.00 -31.44 -6.38
N GLY A 376 14.71 -31.90 -7.42
CA GLY A 376 14.21 -31.94 -8.79
C GLY A 376 14.28 -30.58 -9.51
N SER A 377 14.95 -29.57 -8.93
CA SER A 377 15.13 -28.27 -9.58
C SER A 377 13.79 -27.57 -9.91
N ILE A 378 12.84 -27.67 -8.98
CA ILE A 378 11.50 -27.09 -9.04
C ILE A 378 11.44 -25.66 -8.48
N ASN A 379 10.33 -24.97 -8.76
CA ASN A 379 10.07 -23.64 -8.22
C ASN A 379 9.22 -23.71 -6.92
N PRO A 380 9.22 -22.64 -6.08
CA PRO A 380 8.45 -22.61 -4.84
C PRO A 380 6.95 -22.87 -5.00
N GLU A 381 6.35 -22.46 -6.12
CA GLU A 381 4.94 -22.69 -6.43
C GLU A 381 4.61 -24.18 -6.51
N GLN A 382 5.53 -24.95 -7.09
CA GLN A 382 5.44 -26.40 -7.22
C GLN A 382 5.67 -27.09 -5.88
N ALA A 383 6.67 -26.62 -5.12
CA ALA A 383 6.95 -27.16 -3.79
C ALA A 383 5.77 -26.96 -2.82
N LEU A 384 5.08 -25.82 -2.91
CA LEU A 384 3.88 -25.53 -2.12
C LEU A 384 2.77 -26.57 -2.37
N LEU A 385 2.53 -26.94 -3.63
CA LEU A 385 1.55 -27.97 -3.98
C LEU A 385 1.91 -29.35 -3.46
N VAL A 386 3.18 -29.73 -3.57
CA VAL A 386 3.69 -31.02 -3.07
C VAL A 386 3.52 -31.08 -1.56
N LEU A 387 3.98 -30.07 -0.83
CA LEU A 387 3.91 -30.02 0.63
C LEU A 387 2.47 -29.93 1.15
N ALA A 388 1.58 -29.22 0.46
CA ALA A 388 0.16 -29.17 0.82
C ALA A 388 -0.51 -30.54 0.62
N SER A 389 -0.24 -31.21 -0.49
CA SER A 389 -0.82 -32.53 -0.77
C SER A 389 -0.29 -33.60 0.19
N GLU A 390 1.00 -33.55 0.51
CA GLU A 390 1.64 -34.40 1.53
C GLU A 390 1.03 -34.16 2.92
N ALA A 391 0.84 -32.90 3.32
CA ALA A 391 0.25 -32.57 4.62
C ALA A 391 -1.20 -33.09 4.76
N LEU A 392 -1.94 -33.19 3.67
CA LEU A 392 -3.30 -33.72 3.60
C LEU A 392 -3.36 -35.24 3.38
N GLY A 393 -2.24 -35.89 3.04
CA GLY A 393 -2.21 -37.30 2.64
C GLY A 393 -2.98 -37.58 1.35
N ARG A 394 -2.98 -36.63 0.40
CA ARG A 394 -3.71 -36.73 -0.88
C ARG A 394 -2.74 -36.77 -2.06
N GLU A 395 -3.20 -37.36 -3.16
CA GLU A 395 -2.50 -37.23 -4.45
C GLU A 395 -2.52 -35.77 -4.92
N LEU A 396 -1.57 -35.39 -5.78
CA LEU A 396 -1.54 -34.06 -6.38
C LEU A 396 -2.82 -33.79 -7.19
N PRO A 397 -3.28 -32.52 -7.29
CA PRO A 397 -4.35 -32.16 -8.20
C PRO A 397 -4.04 -32.61 -9.64
N PRO A 398 -5.05 -32.98 -10.44
CA PRO A 398 -4.87 -33.27 -11.86
C PRO A 398 -4.11 -32.16 -12.60
N ALA A 399 -3.28 -32.52 -13.58
CA ALA A 399 -2.37 -31.58 -14.24
C ALA A 399 -3.08 -30.36 -14.88
N ASP A 400 -4.31 -30.54 -15.34
CA ASP A 400 -5.17 -29.48 -15.91
C ASP A 400 -5.78 -28.54 -14.85
N ALA A 401 -5.85 -28.99 -13.59
CA ALA A 401 -6.25 -28.19 -12.43
C ALA A 401 -5.07 -27.46 -11.77
N GLN A 402 -3.82 -27.84 -12.07
CA GLN A 402 -2.63 -27.19 -11.53
C GLN A 402 -2.43 -25.78 -12.12
N ARG A 403 -2.16 -24.83 -11.23
CA ARG A 403 -1.90 -23.40 -11.47
C ARG A 403 -0.68 -22.94 -10.66
N PRO A 404 0.54 -23.49 -10.90
CA PRO A 404 1.73 -23.16 -10.13
C PRO A 404 2.31 -21.79 -10.53
N THR A 405 1.56 -20.72 -10.27
CA THR A 405 1.94 -19.34 -10.58
C THR A 405 1.33 -18.40 -9.56
N VAL A 406 2.09 -17.40 -9.12
CA VAL A 406 1.59 -16.32 -8.25
C VAL A 406 0.51 -15.47 -8.92
N ASP A 407 0.43 -15.48 -10.25
CA ASP A 407 -0.61 -14.75 -10.98
C ASP A 407 -2.01 -15.33 -10.76
N ALA A 408 -2.10 -16.57 -10.25
CA ALA A 408 -3.37 -17.20 -9.91
C ALA A 408 -3.90 -16.74 -8.54
N ILE A 409 -3.09 -16.08 -7.72
CA ILE A 409 -3.53 -15.56 -6.42
C ILE A 409 -4.62 -14.49 -6.65
N PRO A 410 -5.76 -14.56 -5.93
CA PRO A 410 -6.83 -13.57 -6.07
C PRO A 410 -6.34 -12.12 -5.93
N GLY A 411 -6.76 -11.24 -6.85
CA GLY A 411 -6.42 -9.82 -6.87
C GLY A 411 -5.07 -9.47 -7.51
N VAL A 412 -4.18 -10.45 -7.75
CA VAL A 412 -2.88 -10.21 -8.40
C VAL A 412 -3.04 -9.76 -9.87
N PRO A 413 -3.89 -10.39 -10.71
CA PRO A 413 -4.09 -9.93 -12.09
C PRO A 413 -4.56 -8.48 -12.18
N GLU A 414 -5.49 -8.08 -11.32
CA GLU A 414 -6.03 -6.73 -11.24
C GLU A 414 -4.96 -5.73 -10.79
N ALA A 415 -4.19 -6.07 -9.76
CA ALA A 415 -3.09 -5.24 -9.26
C ALA A 415 -2.01 -5.05 -10.33
N LEU A 416 -1.63 -6.11 -11.06
CA LEU A 416 -0.70 -6.03 -12.18
C LEU A 416 -1.24 -5.15 -13.32
N LYS A 417 -2.54 -5.26 -13.63
CA LYS A 417 -3.20 -4.39 -14.62
C LYS A 417 -3.18 -2.93 -14.18
N LEU A 418 -3.45 -2.64 -12.91
CA LEU A 418 -3.38 -1.29 -12.37
C LEU A 418 -1.95 -0.74 -12.39
N ALA A 419 -0.98 -1.54 -11.94
CA ALA A 419 0.44 -1.16 -11.93
C ALA A 419 0.99 -0.91 -13.34
N ARG A 420 0.46 -1.59 -14.37
CA ARG A 420 0.78 -1.30 -15.78
C ARG A 420 0.37 0.12 -16.19
N ASN A 421 -0.64 0.72 -15.56
CA ASN A 421 -1.07 2.07 -15.88
C ASN A 421 -0.20 3.15 -15.22
N TYR A 422 0.60 2.81 -14.21
CA TYR A 422 1.46 3.78 -13.52
C TYR A 422 2.51 4.42 -14.42
N ARG A 423 2.95 3.73 -15.49
CA ARG A 423 3.82 4.32 -16.51
C ARG A 423 3.20 5.53 -17.23
N ASN A 424 1.87 5.63 -17.23
CA ASN A 424 1.15 6.70 -17.94
C ASN A 424 1.12 8.00 -17.13
N TRP A 425 1.65 8.00 -15.90
CA TRP A 425 1.77 9.22 -15.13
C TRP A 425 2.73 10.19 -15.83
N ARG A 426 2.18 11.33 -16.24
CA ARG A 426 2.81 12.28 -17.17
C ARG A 426 4.20 12.79 -16.73
N PRO A 427 4.49 13.00 -15.44
CA PRO A 427 5.81 13.38 -14.99
C PRO A 427 6.90 12.37 -15.33
N HIS A 428 6.66 11.06 -15.24
CA HIS A 428 7.68 10.03 -15.50
C HIS A 428 8.51 10.32 -16.76
N GLY A 429 9.82 10.36 -16.58
CA GLY A 429 10.80 10.55 -17.64
C GLY A 429 11.09 9.28 -18.42
N LEU A 430 11.98 9.42 -19.39
CA LEU A 430 12.38 8.33 -20.29
C LEU A 430 13.12 7.20 -19.57
N ASP A 431 13.70 7.48 -18.40
CA ASP A 431 14.44 6.51 -17.60
C ASP A 431 13.54 5.61 -16.75
N TYR A 432 12.22 5.87 -16.69
CA TYR A 432 11.31 4.98 -15.98
C TYR A 432 11.20 3.61 -16.67
N ARG A 433 11.61 2.53 -15.97
CA ARG A 433 11.50 1.16 -16.48
C ARG A 433 10.35 0.40 -15.84
N GLN A 434 9.28 0.18 -16.59
CA GLN A 434 8.11 -0.55 -16.07
C GLN A 434 8.38 -2.03 -15.78
N THR A 435 9.17 -2.72 -16.61
CA THR A 435 9.34 -4.18 -16.50
C THR A 435 9.92 -4.59 -15.15
N PRO A 436 11.05 -4.02 -14.66
CA PRO A 436 11.57 -4.37 -13.33
C PRO A 436 10.58 -4.09 -12.18
N ILE A 437 9.78 -3.03 -12.28
CA ILE A 437 8.75 -2.70 -11.28
C ILE A 437 7.70 -3.81 -11.21
N LEU A 438 7.20 -4.27 -12.35
CA LEU A 438 6.20 -5.34 -12.42
C LEU A 438 6.77 -6.68 -11.99
N GLU A 439 8.03 -6.98 -12.33
CA GLU A 439 8.68 -8.22 -11.91
C GLU A 439 8.84 -8.30 -10.40
N HIS A 440 9.31 -7.23 -9.75
CA HIS A 440 9.40 -7.19 -8.29
C HIS A 440 8.02 -7.19 -7.63
N LEU A 441 7.01 -6.56 -8.26
CA LEU A 441 5.63 -6.64 -7.79
C LEU A 441 5.16 -8.10 -7.76
N ARG A 442 5.26 -8.78 -8.90
CA ARG A 442 4.83 -10.17 -9.08
C ARG A 442 5.53 -11.11 -8.09
N ARG A 443 6.86 -11.00 -7.97
CA ARG A 443 7.67 -11.86 -7.08
C ARG A 443 7.28 -11.73 -5.61
N GLN A 444 6.80 -10.56 -5.18
CA GLN A 444 6.42 -10.34 -3.79
C GLN A 444 4.93 -10.57 -3.50
N CYS A 445 4.11 -10.92 -4.50
CA CYS A 445 2.72 -11.36 -4.32
C CYS A 445 2.60 -12.62 -3.45
N TRP A 446 3.68 -13.38 -3.28
CA TRP A 446 3.80 -14.45 -2.28
C TRP A 446 3.41 -14.02 -0.85
N THR A 447 3.55 -12.73 -0.54
CA THR A 447 3.24 -12.14 0.78
C THR A 447 1.84 -11.54 0.85
N LEU A 448 1.06 -11.58 -0.24
CA LEU A 448 -0.26 -10.99 -0.30
C LEU A 448 -1.25 -11.79 0.56
N LYS A 449 -1.96 -11.11 1.45
CA LYS A 449 -3.14 -11.62 2.18
C LYS A 449 -4.02 -10.47 2.66
N PRO A 450 -5.31 -10.66 2.96
CA PRO A 450 -6.13 -9.60 3.54
C PRO A 450 -5.60 -9.18 4.92
N ALA A 451 -5.78 -7.90 5.26
CA ALA A 451 -5.63 -7.44 6.63
C ALA A 451 -7.03 -7.34 7.26
N LEU A 452 -7.16 -7.86 8.47
CA LEU A 452 -8.44 -8.01 9.15
C LEU A 452 -8.46 -7.26 10.47
N LEU A 453 -9.66 -6.99 10.98
CA LEU A 453 -9.82 -6.58 12.37
C LEU A 453 -9.45 -7.74 13.29
N ALA A 454 -8.99 -7.44 14.51
CA ALA A 454 -8.50 -8.46 15.44
C ALA A 454 -9.56 -9.54 15.74
N GLU A 455 -10.82 -9.13 15.88
CA GLU A 455 -11.98 -9.98 16.14
C GLU A 455 -12.42 -10.84 14.94
N GLN A 456 -11.87 -10.60 13.74
CA GLN A 456 -12.19 -11.38 12.55
C GLN A 456 -11.28 -12.59 12.35
N TYR A 457 -10.18 -12.67 13.11
CA TYR A 457 -9.32 -13.85 13.11
C TYR A 457 -10.01 -14.99 13.89
N GLY A 458 -9.98 -16.20 13.32
CA GLY A 458 -10.63 -17.37 13.90
C GLY A 458 -9.88 -17.97 15.10
N GLU A 459 -10.47 -19.03 15.67
CA GLU A 459 -9.81 -19.80 16.74
C GLU A 459 -8.48 -20.41 16.28
N GLY A 460 -7.56 -20.57 17.22
CA GLY A 460 -6.22 -21.12 16.94
C GLY A 460 -5.23 -20.11 16.38
N VAL A 461 -5.54 -18.81 16.41
CA VAL A 461 -4.67 -17.73 15.93
C VAL A 461 -4.27 -16.81 17.09
N GLU A 462 -2.97 -16.61 17.26
CA GLU A 462 -2.41 -15.59 18.16
C GLU A 462 -1.98 -14.38 17.33
N LEU A 463 -2.37 -13.18 17.74
CA LEU A 463 -2.09 -11.95 17.00
C LEU A 463 -0.94 -11.16 17.62
N GLY A 464 -0.18 -10.48 16.77
CA GLY A 464 0.83 -9.51 17.16
C GLY A 464 0.90 -8.34 16.18
N ARG A 465 1.51 -7.25 16.64
CA ARG A 465 1.71 -6.00 15.87
C ARG A 465 3.16 -5.78 15.45
N HIS A 466 4.08 -6.57 16.01
CA HIS A 466 5.49 -6.42 15.69
C HIS A 466 5.75 -6.87 14.26
N LEU A 467 6.61 -6.11 13.58
CA LEU A 467 7.43 -6.67 12.53
C LEU A 467 8.20 -7.79 13.22
N ASN A 468 7.75 -9.04 13.11
CA ASN A 468 8.46 -10.15 13.74
C ASN A 468 9.76 -10.25 12.94
N PRO A 469 10.89 -9.72 13.44
CA PRO A 469 12.12 -9.83 12.70
C PRO A 469 12.45 -11.30 12.84
N MET A 470 12.21 -12.09 11.80
CA MET A 470 12.61 -13.49 11.81
C MET A 470 14.10 -13.66 12.19
N PHE A 471 14.90 -12.58 12.14
CA PHE A 471 16.32 -12.54 12.42
C PHE A 471 16.74 -11.26 13.17
N GLU A 472 16.23 -11.02 14.39
CA GLU A 472 17.20 -10.54 15.38
C GLU A 472 18.13 -11.72 15.63
N ARG A 473 19.33 -11.69 15.04
CA ARG A 473 20.37 -12.67 15.37
C ARG A 473 20.54 -12.61 16.89
N PRO A 474 20.41 -13.71 17.64
CA PRO A 474 21.09 -13.77 18.91
C PRO A 474 22.58 -13.58 18.59
N GLU A 475 23.20 -12.58 19.22
CA GLU A 475 24.66 -12.40 19.21
C GLU A 475 25.39 -13.68 19.66
#